data_AF-A0A529I0N0-F1
#
_entry.id   AF-A0A529I0N0-F1
#
_cell.length_a   1.000
_cell.length_b   1.000
_cell.length_c   1.000
_cell.angle_alpha   90.00
_cell.angle_beta   90.00
_cell.angle_gamma   90.00
#
_symmetry.space_group_name_H-M   'P 1'
#
loop_
_entity.id
_entity.type
_entity.pdbx_description
1 polymer ?
#
loop_
_entity_poly.entity_id
_entity_poly.type
_entity_poly.pdbx_seq_one_letter_code
_entity_poly.pdbx_strand_id
1 'polypeptide(L)'
;MSLFQRSRRPRPLPRERLMMDMRDTVVYAIGDVHGCYDELRTLEQKIEADALQFRGRKIIIMLGDYVDRGPNSRRVVEHLMAPPPEGFMRVCLAGNHEVAMLAYLDGHLSLEPWLRVGGRETLFSYGIDPDRLADLYGSSEEVVERIREAIPATHVAFMRTLPVMICSERFLFVHAGIRPGIALEAQDEADLLNIRSE
;
A
#
# COMPACT_ATOMS: atom_id res chain seq x y z
N MET A 1 -21.00 -34.46 19.46
CA MET A 1 -19.87 -33.53 19.61
C MET A 1 -19.27 -33.31 18.23
N SER A 2 -19.51 -32.14 17.61
CA SER A 2 -18.76 -31.72 16.42
C SER A 2 -18.29 -30.30 16.69
N LEU A 3 -17.08 -30.20 17.24
CA LEU A 3 -16.36 -28.94 17.34
C LEU A 3 -15.84 -28.65 15.93
N PHE A 4 -16.58 -27.84 15.17
CA PHE A 4 -16.03 -27.17 14.00
C PHE A 4 -14.89 -26.27 14.50
N GLN A 5 -13.67 -26.80 14.53
CA GLN A 5 -12.46 -25.98 14.52
C GLN A 5 -12.44 -25.24 13.19
N ARG A 6 -13.08 -24.07 13.16
CA ARG A 6 -12.71 -23.05 12.18
C ARG A 6 -11.21 -22.86 12.34
N SER A 7 -10.43 -23.39 11.39
CA SER A 7 -9.01 -23.11 11.27
C SER A 7 -8.86 -21.59 11.38
N ARG A 8 -8.33 -21.12 12.50
CA ARG A 8 -8.06 -19.70 12.70
C ARG A 8 -6.97 -19.35 11.70
N ARG A 9 -7.33 -18.62 10.64
CA ARG A 9 -6.37 -18.12 9.66
C ARG A 9 -5.25 -17.39 10.43
N PRO A 10 -3.97 -17.73 10.18
CA PRO A 10 -2.87 -17.16 10.94
C PRO A 10 -2.87 -15.64 10.79
N ARG A 11 -2.60 -14.93 11.89
CA ARG A 11 -2.51 -13.46 11.88
C ARG A 11 -1.32 -13.06 11.00
N PRO A 12 -1.43 -12.00 10.18
CA PRO A 12 -0.29 -11.45 9.45
C PRO A 12 0.87 -11.13 10.40
N LEU A 13 2.09 -11.36 9.93
CA LEU A 13 3.28 -10.92 10.65
C LEU A 13 3.34 -9.38 10.68
N PRO A 14 3.89 -8.77 11.74
CA PRO A 14 4.11 -7.33 11.77
C PRO A 14 4.97 -6.87 10.59
N ARG A 15 4.65 -5.70 10.05
CA ARG A 15 5.40 -5.08 8.97
C ARG A 15 6.73 -4.53 9.47
N GLU A 16 7.71 -4.49 8.58
CA GLU A 16 9.05 -4.01 8.89
C GLU A 16 9.06 -2.51 9.26
N ARG A 17 9.96 -2.14 10.18
CA ARG A 17 10.25 -0.77 10.57
C ARG A 17 11.67 -0.45 10.18
N LEU A 18 11.84 0.41 9.18
CA LEU A 18 13.15 0.67 8.59
C LEU A 18 13.88 1.80 9.32
N MET A 19 15.19 1.65 9.46
CA MET A 19 16.11 2.71 9.82
C MET A 19 16.97 3.05 8.61
N MET A 20 17.08 4.33 8.26
CA MET A 20 17.87 4.76 7.12
C MET A 20 18.65 6.05 7.40
N ASP A 21 19.93 6.05 7.04
CA ASP A 21 20.75 7.26 7.06
C ASP A 21 20.45 8.15 5.85
N MET A 22 19.75 9.25 6.13
CA MET A 22 19.37 10.28 5.16
C MET A 22 20.24 11.54 5.23
N ARG A 23 21.42 11.50 5.88
CA ARG A 23 22.36 12.62 5.85
C ARG A 23 22.78 12.94 4.41
N ASP A 24 22.87 14.23 4.10
CA ASP A 24 23.22 14.73 2.77
C ASP A 24 22.37 14.12 1.63
N THR A 25 21.11 13.78 1.93
CA THR A 25 20.14 13.23 0.98
C THR A 25 19.01 14.21 0.77
N VAL A 26 18.66 14.47 -0.49
CA VAL A 26 17.41 15.17 -0.82
C VAL A 26 16.27 14.18 -0.74
N VAL A 27 15.26 14.49 0.07
CA VAL A 27 14.11 13.62 0.32
C VAL A 27 12.85 14.24 -0.26
N TYR A 28 12.18 13.51 -1.13
CA TYR A 28 10.84 13.83 -1.62
C TYR A 28 9.85 12.84 -0.99
N ALA A 29 8.86 13.34 -0.26
CA ALA A 29 7.78 12.52 0.28
C ALA A 29 6.52 12.72 -0.55
N ILE A 30 5.95 11.61 -1.04
CA ILE A 30 4.74 11.60 -1.87
C ILE A 30 3.63 10.94 -1.06
N GLY A 31 2.51 11.66 -0.88
CA GLY A 31 1.31 11.17 -0.19
C GLY A 31 0.52 10.15 -1.01
N ASP A 32 -0.75 9.98 -0.63
CA ASP A 32 -1.67 9.02 -1.23
C ASP A 32 -1.73 9.15 -2.76
N VAL A 33 -1.63 8.01 -3.45
CA VAL A 33 -1.68 7.94 -4.92
C VAL A 33 -3.05 7.50 -5.40
N HIS A 34 -3.66 6.51 -4.73
CA HIS A 34 -5.01 6.02 -5.02
C HIS A 34 -5.29 5.80 -6.50
N GLY A 35 -4.46 5.00 -7.20
CA GLY A 35 -4.67 4.71 -8.61
C GLY A 35 -4.55 5.92 -9.57
N CYS A 36 -4.13 7.10 -9.10
CA CYS A 36 -3.89 8.30 -9.91
C CYS A 36 -2.52 8.23 -10.62
N TYR A 37 -2.40 7.27 -11.54
CA TYR A 37 -1.14 6.97 -12.22
C TYR A 37 -0.58 8.16 -13.01
N ASP A 38 -1.43 8.88 -13.75
CA ASP A 38 -0.98 9.97 -14.62
C ASP A 38 -0.51 11.17 -13.79
N GLU A 39 -1.17 11.44 -12.67
CA GLU A 39 -0.79 12.45 -11.67
C GLU A 39 0.53 12.10 -10.99
N LEU A 40 0.72 10.82 -10.60
CA LEU A 40 1.98 10.35 -10.04
C LEU A 40 3.14 10.57 -11.03
N ARG A 41 2.97 10.19 -12.30
CA ARG A 41 4.00 10.39 -13.33
C ARG A 41 4.29 11.87 -13.56
N THR A 42 3.26 12.71 -13.56
CA THR A 42 3.41 14.16 -13.69
C THR A 42 4.16 14.76 -12.50
N LEU A 43 3.91 14.27 -11.28
CA LEU A 43 4.63 14.69 -10.08
C LEU A 43 6.09 14.25 -10.11
N GLU A 44 6.36 13.00 -10.48
CA GLU A 44 7.73 12.48 -10.60
C GLU A 44 8.55 13.29 -11.62
N GLN A 45 7.97 13.68 -12.75
CA GLN A 45 8.66 14.57 -13.71
C GLN A 45 9.05 15.92 -13.10
N LYS A 46 8.19 16.50 -12.25
CA LYS A 46 8.49 17.75 -11.53
C LYS A 46 9.59 17.54 -10.51
N ILE A 47 9.57 16.41 -9.80
CA ILE A 47 10.62 16.02 -8.84
C ILE A 47 11.97 15.82 -9.57
N GLU A 48 11.98 15.14 -10.71
CA GLU A 48 13.18 14.93 -11.51
C GLU A 48 13.78 16.27 -11.96
N ALA A 49 12.94 17.20 -12.42
CA ALA A 49 13.38 18.55 -12.81
C ALA A 49 13.90 19.37 -11.63
N ASP A 50 13.18 19.38 -10.50
CA ASP A 50 13.59 20.06 -9.27
C ASP A 50 14.92 19.49 -8.75
N ALA A 51 15.10 18.17 -8.81
CA ALA A 51 16.28 17.50 -8.30
C ALA A 51 17.56 17.83 -9.08
N LEU A 52 17.48 18.41 -10.28
CA LEU A 52 18.66 18.82 -11.06
C LEU A 52 19.49 19.91 -10.35
N GLN A 53 18.86 20.71 -9.48
CA GLN A 53 19.57 21.74 -8.71
C GLN A 53 20.43 21.17 -7.57
N PHE A 54 20.18 19.92 -7.18
CA PHE A 54 20.85 19.27 -6.06
C PHE A 54 21.84 18.20 -6.53
N ARG A 55 23.01 18.19 -5.89
CA ARG A 55 24.02 17.13 -6.02
C ARG A 55 23.85 16.11 -4.89
N GLY A 56 24.34 14.88 -5.11
CA GLY A 56 24.35 13.84 -4.08
C GLY A 56 23.15 12.89 -4.15
N ARG A 57 22.88 12.21 -3.03
CA ARG A 57 21.84 11.18 -2.93
C ARG A 57 20.45 11.80 -2.98
N LYS A 58 19.53 11.11 -3.65
CA LYS A 58 18.13 11.51 -3.77
C LYS A 58 17.26 10.30 -3.45
N ILE A 59 16.19 10.52 -2.69
CA ILE A 59 15.24 9.46 -2.36
C ILE A 59 13.81 9.97 -2.48
N ILE A 60 12.95 9.12 -3.03
CA ILE A 60 11.50 9.27 -3.01
C ILE A 60 10.93 8.31 -1.96
N ILE A 61 10.22 8.86 -0.99
CA ILE A 61 9.47 8.11 0.02
C ILE A 61 7.99 8.18 -0.36
N MET A 62 7.41 7.06 -0.74
CA MET A 62 5.96 6.94 -0.96
C MET A 62 5.28 6.60 0.36
N LEU A 63 4.26 7.35 0.75
CA LEU A 63 3.64 7.26 2.09
C LEU A 63 2.50 6.23 2.20
N GLY A 64 2.25 5.42 1.16
CA GLY A 64 1.18 4.43 1.14
C GLY A 64 -0.02 4.83 0.28
N ASP A 65 -1.07 4.02 0.32
CA ASP A 65 -2.33 4.22 -0.37
C ASP A 65 -2.14 4.38 -1.88
N TYR A 66 -1.60 3.34 -2.49
CA TYR A 66 -1.35 3.20 -3.92
C TYR A 66 -2.57 2.72 -4.68
N VAL A 67 -3.35 1.85 -4.03
CA VAL A 67 -4.55 1.25 -4.59
C VAL A 67 -5.80 1.99 -4.13
N ASP A 68 -6.93 1.56 -4.68
CA ASP A 68 -8.29 2.02 -4.45
C ASP A 68 -8.59 3.44 -4.94
N ARG A 69 -9.90 3.73 -5.10
CA ARG A 69 -10.51 5.02 -5.48
C ARG A 69 -10.23 5.53 -6.89
N GLY A 70 -8.99 5.51 -7.35
CA GLY A 70 -8.65 5.92 -8.72
C GLY A 70 -8.57 4.75 -9.69
N PRO A 71 -8.62 5.03 -11.00
CA PRO A 71 -8.90 4.03 -12.02
C PRO A 71 -7.72 3.10 -12.34
N ASN A 72 -6.48 3.47 -11.97
CA ASN A 72 -5.28 2.81 -12.47
C ASN A 72 -4.43 2.13 -11.36
N SER A 73 -5.05 1.59 -10.29
CA SER A 73 -4.32 0.91 -9.20
C SER A 73 -3.30 -0.12 -9.71
N ARG A 74 -3.68 -0.95 -10.68
CA ARG A 74 -2.77 -1.91 -11.33
C ARG A 74 -1.51 -1.23 -11.91
N ARG A 75 -1.68 -0.15 -12.69
CA ARG A 75 -0.54 0.55 -13.33
C ARG A 75 0.35 1.24 -12.29
N VAL A 76 -0.25 1.77 -11.21
CA VAL A 76 0.52 2.32 -10.09
C VAL A 76 1.40 1.24 -9.45
N VAL A 77 0.84 0.07 -9.14
CA VAL A 77 1.63 -1.03 -8.54
C VAL A 77 2.74 -1.51 -9.48
N GLU A 78 2.43 -1.71 -10.77
CA GLU A 78 3.43 -2.09 -11.78
C GLU A 78 4.58 -1.06 -11.85
N HIS A 79 4.25 0.23 -11.80
CA HIS A 79 5.23 1.32 -11.81
C HIS A 79 6.07 1.39 -10.54
N LEU A 80 5.48 1.17 -9.37
CA LEU A 80 6.20 1.17 -8.09
C LEU A 80 7.15 -0.03 -7.96
N MET A 81 6.82 -1.16 -8.60
CA MET A 81 7.68 -2.34 -8.68
C MET A 81 8.83 -2.17 -9.69
N ALA A 82 8.71 -1.27 -10.66
CA ALA A 82 9.77 -0.94 -11.60
C ALA A 82 10.91 -0.16 -10.90
N PRO A 83 12.08 0.00 -11.54
CA PRO A 83 13.12 0.88 -11.03
C PRO A 83 12.61 2.32 -10.84
N PRO A 84 13.10 3.04 -9.82
CA PRO A 84 12.79 4.47 -9.65
C PRO A 84 13.41 5.32 -10.78
N PRO A 85 13.05 6.62 -10.87
CA PRO A 85 13.75 7.55 -11.75
C PRO A 85 15.26 7.51 -11.58
N GLU A 86 16.00 7.77 -12.66
CA GLU A 86 17.46 7.64 -12.67
C GLU A 86 18.11 8.53 -11.59
N GLY A 87 19.02 7.96 -10.81
CA GLY A 87 19.70 8.67 -9.72
C GLY A 87 18.87 8.82 -8.44
N PHE A 88 17.67 8.24 -8.37
CA PHE A 88 16.87 8.17 -7.15
C PHE A 88 16.89 6.77 -6.54
N MET A 89 16.84 6.71 -5.21
CA MET A 89 16.30 5.56 -4.49
C MET A 89 14.79 5.76 -4.32
N ARG A 90 14.03 4.66 -4.18
CA ARG A 90 12.61 4.73 -3.80
C ARG A 90 12.31 3.72 -2.71
N VAL A 91 11.57 4.18 -1.70
CA VAL A 91 11.00 3.34 -0.63
C VAL A 91 9.50 3.56 -0.61
N CYS A 92 8.74 2.48 -0.59
CA CYS A 92 7.28 2.52 -0.56
C CYS A 92 6.80 2.01 0.80
N LEU A 93 6.09 2.85 1.57
CA LEU A 93 5.46 2.44 2.83
C LEU A 93 4.12 1.76 2.57
N ALA A 94 3.63 1.00 3.54
CA ALA A 94 2.27 0.47 3.51
C ALA A 94 1.27 1.55 3.90
N GLY A 95 0.22 1.73 3.09
CA GLY A 95 -1.00 2.42 3.50
C GLY A 95 -2.03 1.45 4.09
N ASN A 96 -3.10 1.98 4.65
CA ASN A 96 -4.18 1.14 5.14
C ASN A 96 -5.01 0.51 4.00
N HIS A 97 -5.00 1.09 2.79
CA HIS A 97 -5.66 0.51 1.63
C HIS A 97 -4.96 -0.76 1.12
N GLU A 98 -3.62 -0.80 1.05
CA GLU A 98 -2.89 -2.03 0.74
C GLU A 98 -3.16 -3.12 1.79
N VAL A 99 -3.24 -2.73 3.07
CA VAL A 99 -3.55 -3.66 4.16
C VAL A 99 -4.98 -4.18 4.06
N ALA A 100 -5.96 -3.34 3.71
CA ALA A 100 -7.34 -3.76 3.50
C ALA A 100 -7.48 -4.74 2.32
N MET A 101 -6.81 -4.43 1.19
CA MET A 101 -6.77 -5.32 0.03
C MET A 101 -6.16 -6.68 0.38
N LEU A 102 -5.01 -6.71 1.08
CA LEU A 102 -4.39 -7.96 1.54
C LEU A 102 -5.29 -8.71 2.52
N ALA A 103 -5.94 -8.01 3.46
CA ALA A 103 -6.87 -8.61 4.39
C ALA A 103 -8.06 -9.27 3.66
N TYR A 104 -8.55 -8.67 2.57
CA TYR A 104 -9.57 -9.29 1.72
C TYR A 104 -9.01 -10.56 1.04
N LEU A 105 -7.84 -10.47 0.41
CA LEU A 105 -7.22 -11.60 -0.29
C LEU A 105 -6.87 -12.74 0.66
N ASP A 106 -6.55 -12.45 1.92
CA ASP A 106 -6.30 -13.44 2.97
C ASP A 106 -7.61 -13.88 3.68
N GLY A 107 -8.74 -13.30 3.27
CA GLY A 107 -10.12 -13.44 3.79
C GLY A 107 -10.26 -13.23 5.30
N HIS A 108 -9.54 -12.22 5.78
CA HIS A 108 -9.79 -11.53 7.04
C HIS A 108 -10.78 -10.37 6.87
N LEU A 109 -11.07 -9.96 5.64
CA LEU A 109 -12.03 -8.91 5.28
C LEU A 109 -13.01 -9.44 4.23
N SER A 110 -14.30 -9.12 4.37
CA SER A 110 -15.30 -9.41 3.33
C SER A 110 -15.20 -8.42 2.17
N LEU A 111 -15.74 -8.78 1.00
CA LEU A 111 -15.68 -7.95 -0.20
C LEU A 111 -16.36 -6.58 0.00
N GLU A 112 -17.58 -6.55 0.54
CA GLU A 112 -18.40 -5.34 0.67
C GLU A 112 -17.71 -4.19 1.45
N PRO A 113 -17.11 -4.40 2.65
CA PRO A 113 -16.30 -3.37 3.30
C PRO A 113 -15.19 -2.79 2.43
N TRP A 114 -14.47 -3.62 1.69
CA TRP A 114 -13.39 -3.17 0.82
C TRP A 114 -13.91 -2.36 -0.37
N LEU A 115 -15.01 -2.81 -1.00
CA LEU A 115 -15.63 -2.05 -2.10
C LEU A 115 -16.06 -0.65 -1.66
N ARG A 116 -16.56 -0.48 -0.43
CA ARG A 116 -16.98 0.84 0.10
C ARG A 116 -15.86 1.85 0.28
N VAL A 117 -14.61 1.39 0.38
CA VAL A 117 -13.44 2.28 0.49
C VAL A 117 -12.70 2.45 -0.84
N GLY A 118 -13.28 2.01 -1.96
CA GLY A 118 -12.69 2.19 -3.29
C GLY A 118 -12.02 0.94 -3.86
N GLY A 119 -12.24 -0.23 -3.26
CA GLY A 119 -11.79 -1.51 -3.82
C GLY A 119 -12.40 -1.82 -5.20
N ARG A 120 -13.53 -1.19 -5.53
CA ARG A 120 -14.21 -1.34 -6.82
C ARG A 120 -13.32 -0.90 -7.98
N GLU A 121 -12.70 0.28 -7.87
CA GLU A 121 -11.84 0.84 -8.90
C GLU A 121 -10.54 0.02 -9.04
N THR A 122 -10.02 -0.50 -7.92
CA THR A 122 -8.92 -1.47 -7.95
C THR A 122 -9.28 -2.70 -8.76
N LEU A 123 -10.43 -3.33 -8.51
CA LEU A 123 -10.87 -4.51 -9.27
C LEU A 123 -11.03 -4.21 -10.76
N PHE A 124 -11.62 -3.08 -11.12
CA PHE A 124 -11.72 -2.66 -12.51
C PHE A 124 -10.34 -2.53 -13.17
N SER A 125 -9.35 -1.98 -12.46
CA SER A 125 -7.99 -1.85 -12.98
C SER A 125 -7.30 -3.21 -13.24
N TYR A 126 -7.78 -4.29 -12.61
CA TYR A 126 -7.37 -5.67 -12.85
C TYR A 126 -8.27 -6.41 -13.85
N GLY A 127 -9.20 -5.72 -14.51
CA GLY A 127 -10.11 -6.31 -15.50
C GLY A 127 -11.30 -7.05 -14.87
N ILE A 128 -11.62 -6.76 -13.62
CA ILE A 128 -12.69 -7.38 -12.86
C ILE A 128 -13.82 -6.38 -12.63
N ASP A 129 -15.02 -6.73 -13.06
CA ASP A 129 -16.25 -5.99 -12.73
C ASP A 129 -16.94 -6.67 -11.53
N PRO A 130 -16.89 -6.07 -10.32
CA PRO A 130 -17.45 -6.69 -9.12
C PRO A 130 -18.97 -6.87 -9.16
N ASP A 131 -19.70 -6.05 -9.93
CA ASP A 131 -21.17 -6.22 -10.03
C ASP A 131 -21.50 -7.47 -10.85
N ARG A 132 -20.74 -7.70 -11.93
CA ARG A 132 -20.93 -8.90 -12.77
C ARG A 132 -20.47 -10.18 -12.07
N LEU A 133 -19.47 -10.09 -11.19
CA LEU A 133 -19.00 -11.24 -10.41
C LEU A 133 -20.09 -11.80 -9.49
N ALA A 134 -20.86 -10.92 -8.84
CA ALA A 134 -21.93 -11.36 -7.95
C ALA A 134 -23.04 -12.12 -8.70
N ASP A 135 -23.30 -11.74 -9.96
CA ASP A 135 -24.31 -12.38 -10.80
C ASP A 135 -23.82 -13.69 -11.45
N LEU A 136 -22.51 -13.81 -11.70
CA LEU A 136 -21.92 -14.92 -12.46
C LEU A 136 -21.55 -16.14 -11.62
N TYR A 137 -21.32 -15.98 -10.31
CA TYR A 137 -20.82 -17.05 -9.44
C TYR A 137 -21.81 -17.38 -8.33
N GLY A 138 -21.92 -18.68 -8.01
CA GLY A 138 -22.94 -19.20 -7.10
C GLY A 138 -22.56 -19.12 -5.62
N SER A 139 -21.29 -18.82 -5.32
CA SER A 139 -20.77 -18.77 -3.95
C SER A 139 -19.74 -17.66 -3.74
N SER A 140 -19.60 -17.21 -2.48
CA SER A 140 -18.60 -16.22 -2.11
C SER A 140 -17.17 -16.73 -2.26
N GLU A 141 -16.94 -18.04 -2.11
CA GLU A 141 -15.63 -18.66 -2.30
C GLU A 141 -15.14 -18.55 -3.76
N GLU A 142 -16.00 -18.81 -4.74
CA GLU A 142 -15.66 -18.71 -6.17
C GLU A 142 -15.28 -17.27 -6.56
N VAL A 143 -16.00 -16.27 -6.02
CA VAL A 143 -15.70 -14.85 -6.23
C VAL A 143 -14.31 -14.49 -5.70
N VAL A 144 -13.95 -14.98 -4.51
CA VAL A 144 -12.64 -14.74 -3.91
C VAL A 144 -11.52 -15.35 -4.76
N GLU A 145 -11.67 -16.60 -5.18
CA GLU A 145 -10.67 -17.26 -6.03
C GLU A 145 -10.51 -16.52 -7.36
N ARG A 146 -11.60 -16.08 -7.98
CA ARG A 146 -11.51 -15.34 -9.24
C ARG A 146 -10.78 -14.01 -9.10
N ILE A 147 -11.00 -13.30 -8.00
CA ILE A 147 -10.28 -12.05 -7.72
C ILE A 147 -8.80 -12.34 -7.45
N ARG A 148 -8.47 -13.41 -6.70
CA ARG A 148 -7.08 -13.84 -6.46
C ARG A 148 -6.35 -14.17 -7.76
N GLU A 149 -7.00 -14.83 -8.71
CA GLU A 149 -6.42 -15.15 -10.01
C GLU A 149 -6.15 -13.89 -10.86
N ALA A 150 -7.02 -12.89 -10.78
CA ALA A 150 -6.90 -11.67 -11.58
C ALA A 150 -5.76 -10.75 -11.11
N ILE A 151 -5.42 -10.79 -9.81
CA ILE A 151 -4.36 -9.97 -9.23
C ILE A 151 -3.05 -10.77 -9.25
N PRO A 152 -2.01 -10.30 -9.97
CA PRO A 152 -0.74 -11.03 -10.04
C PRO A 152 -0.14 -11.28 -8.66
N ALA A 153 0.34 -12.51 -8.43
CA ALA A 153 0.98 -12.88 -7.17
C ALA A 153 2.20 -12.00 -6.83
N THR A 154 2.88 -11.47 -7.84
CA THR A 154 4.00 -10.52 -7.67
C THR A 154 3.56 -9.18 -7.09
N HIS A 155 2.35 -8.70 -7.41
CA HIS A 155 1.78 -7.47 -6.84
C HIS A 155 1.42 -7.67 -5.37
N VAL A 156 0.82 -8.82 -5.05
CA VAL A 156 0.53 -9.23 -3.67
C VAL A 156 1.81 -9.35 -2.86
N ALA A 157 2.85 -9.99 -3.42
CA ALA A 157 4.15 -10.12 -2.77
C ALA A 157 4.79 -8.74 -2.51
N PHE A 158 4.76 -7.84 -3.49
CA PHE A 158 5.22 -6.47 -3.32
C PHE A 158 4.51 -5.74 -2.17
N MET A 159 3.17 -5.78 -2.11
CA MET A 159 2.40 -5.15 -1.04
C MET A 159 2.68 -5.74 0.35
N ARG A 160 3.02 -7.03 0.42
CA ARG A 160 3.43 -7.69 1.67
C ARG A 160 4.81 -7.26 2.15
N THR A 161 5.71 -6.85 1.25
CA THR A 161 7.05 -6.36 1.60
C THR A 161 7.08 -4.89 2.05
N LEU A 162 5.97 -4.15 1.92
CA LEU A 162 5.94 -2.74 2.28
C LEU A 162 6.17 -2.56 3.79
N PRO A 163 7.22 -1.83 4.22
CA PRO A 163 7.42 -1.46 5.61
C PRO A 163 6.30 -0.53 6.09
N VAL A 164 6.01 -0.54 7.39
CA VAL A 164 5.01 0.38 7.97
C VAL A 164 5.57 1.76 8.27
N MET A 165 6.89 1.86 8.45
CA MET A 165 7.56 3.13 8.72
C MET A 165 9.01 3.11 8.27
N ILE A 166 9.55 4.31 8.04
CA ILE A 166 10.99 4.54 7.89
C ILE A 166 11.40 5.72 8.75
N CYS A 167 12.44 5.53 9.56
CA CYS A 167 12.97 6.52 10.46
C CYS A 167 14.44 6.82 10.12
N SER A 168 14.80 8.08 10.27
CA SER A 168 16.17 8.59 10.24
C SER A 168 16.44 9.37 11.53
N GLU A 169 17.63 9.94 11.68
CA GLU A 169 17.95 10.79 12.84
C GLU A 169 17.04 12.03 12.94
N ARG A 170 16.48 12.52 11.82
CA ARG A 170 15.73 13.79 11.76
C ARG A 170 14.27 13.64 11.35
N PHE A 171 13.95 12.61 10.59
CA PHE A 171 12.63 12.43 9.99
C PHE A 171 12.08 11.05 10.30
N LEU A 172 10.79 11.02 10.58
CA LEU A 172 9.97 9.83 10.59
C LEU A 172 8.96 9.94 9.44
N PHE A 173 8.86 8.90 8.63
CA PHE A 173 7.82 8.75 7.63
C PHE A 173 6.96 7.56 8.00
N VAL A 174 5.66 7.80 8.07
CA VAL A 174 4.60 6.87 8.40
C VAL A 174 3.36 7.30 7.62
N HIS A 175 2.48 6.35 7.29
CA HIS A 175 1.29 6.64 6.51
C HIS A 175 0.32 7.61 7.21
N ALA A 176 -0.13 7.29 8.44
CA ALA A 176 -1.10 8.12 9.15
C ALA A 176 -0.46 9.03 10.20
N GLY A 177 0.24 8.45 11.18
CA GLY A 177 0.81 9.22 12.28
C GLY A 177 1.33 8.35 13.42
N ILE A 178 1.62 8.98 14.56
CA ILE A 178 2.07 8.30 15.77
C ILE A 178 1.25 8.74 16.97
N ARG A 179 1.17 7.90 18.01
CA ARG A 179 0.68 8.30 19.32
C ARG A 179 1.74 9.12 20.06
N PRO A 180 1.45 10.38 20.43
CA PRO A 180 2.37 11.17 21.25
C PRO A 180 2.67 10.47 22.58
N GLY A 181 3.92 10.56 23.04
CA GLY A 181 4.36 9.96 24.31
C GLY A 181 4.67 8.46 24.26
N ILE A 182 4.44 7.79 23.12
CA ILE A 182 4.84 6.39 22.91
C ILE A 182 6.13 6.36 22.08
N ALA A 183 7.12 5.57 22.52
CA ALA A 183 8.38 5.40 21.78
C ALA A 183 8.12 4.81 20.39
N LEU A 184 8.94 5.18 19.39
CA LEU A 184 8.71 4.80 17.99
C LEU A 184 8.68 3.28 17.76
N GLU A 185 9.49 2.54 18.51
CA GLU A 185 9.58 1.08 18.47
C GLU A 185 8.34 0.41 19.10
N ALA A 186 7.64 1.14 19.98
CA ALA A 186 6.48 0.68 20.73
C ALA A 186 5.14 1.15 20.14
N GLN A 187 5.15 1.96 19.07
CA GLN A 187 3.93 2.39 18.38
C GLN A 187 3.14 1.18 17.87
N ASP A 188 1.81 1.20 17.97
CA ASP A 188 0.97 0.13 17.41
C ASP A 188 0.86 0.26 15.88
N GLU A 189 0.94 -0.85 15.15
CA GLU A 189 0.88 -0.84 13.68
C GLU A 189 -0.44 -0.28 13.15
N ALA A 190 -1.57 -0.52 13.84
CA ALA A 190 -2.85 -0.01 13.42
C ALA A 190 -2.94 1.52 13.58
N ASP A 191 -2.33 2.08 14.63
CA ASP A 191 -2.22 3.54 14.79
C ASP A 191 -1.33 4.14 13.68
N LEU A 192 -0.16 3.53 13.39
CA LEU A 192 0.72 3.97 12.29
C LEU A 192 -0.01 4.03 10.94
N LEU A 193 -0.99 3.15 10.72
CA LEU A 193 -1.77 3.06 9.49
C LEU A 193 -3.09 3.84 9.51
N ASN A 194 -3.65 4.21 10.66
CA ASN A 194 -5.04 4.68 10.71
C ASN A 194 -5.33 5.83 11.67
N ILE A 195 -4.37 6.29 12.48
CA ILE A 195 -4.66 7.32 13.48
C ILE A 195 -5.16 8.61 12.80
N ARG A 196 -6.25 9.17 13.32
CA ARG A 196 -6.84 10.44 12.84
C ARG A 196 -7.01 11.49 13.95
N SER A 197 -6.77 11.10 15.19
CA SER A 197 -6.84 11.95 16.37
C SER A 197 -5.91 11.39 17.45
N GLU A 198 -5.33 12.30 18.22
CA GLU A 198 -4.43 11.97 19.35
C GLU A 198 -5.08 11.09 20.41
#